data_AF-A0A3A6N6A1-F1
#
_entry.id   AF-A0A3A6N6A1-F1
#
_cell.length_a   1.000
_cell.length_b   1.000
_cell.length_c   1.000
_cell.angle_alpha   90.00
_cell.angle_beta   90.00
_cell.angle_gamma   90.00
#
_symmetry.space_group_name_H-M   'P 1'
#
loop_
_entity.id
_entity.type
_entity.pdbx_description
1 polymer ?
#
loop_
_entity_poly.entity_id
_entity_poly.type
_entity_poly.pdbx_seq_one_letter_code
_entity_poly.pdbx_strand_id
1 'polypeptide(L)'
;MKKLFILLFLLALTPAGVWAGNPAPYTDDALQKINKAIKGTPMTEPVPETAKEDVHRQNVAYFSEVFGKAGYSFTDTIDRIVDDMKNNPKAIPEDRETVYNKVYVLLHILMYQCDADQVDCLGFYPAKTAESIKWFRENSGFKPGEHHRENNRAGGGLKD
;
A
#
# COMPACT_ATOMS: atom_id res chain seq x y z
N MET A 1 23.63 17.36 -58.09
CA MET A 1 24.18 16.86 -56.81
C MET A 1 23.81 17.87 -55.72
N LYS A 2 22.58 17.86 -55.20
CA LYS A 2 22.15 17.20 -53.93
C LYS A 2 23.14 17.39 -52.77
N LYS A 3 22.82 18.33 -51.86
CA LYS A 3 22.78 18.15 -50.39
C LYS A 3 22.32 19.46 -49.73
N LEU A 4 21.02 19.58 -49.55
CA LEU A 4 20.36 20.55 -48.67
C LEU A 4 20.34 19.92 -47.27
N PHE A 5 21.19 20.40 -46.36
CA PHE A 5 21.15 19.96 -44.95
C PHE A 5 20.09 20.77 -44.22
N ILE A 6 18.88 20.20 -44.15
CA ILE A 6 17.83 20.63 -43.25
C ILE A 6 18.27 20.22 -41.85
N LEU A 7 18.66 21.17 -41.00
CA LEU A 7 18.80 20.95 -39.57
C LEU A 7 17.38 20.93 -38.97
N LEU A 8 16.72 19.77 -39.07
CA LEU A 8 15.55 19.45 -38.28
C LEU A 8 16.03 19.32 -36.83
N PHE A 9 15.81 20.34 -36.01
CA PHE A 9 15.91 20.17 -34.55
C PHE A 9 14.75 19.27 -34.15
N LEU A 10 15.05 17.96 -34.09
CA LEU A 10 14.22 16.96 -33.47
C LEU A 10 13.83 17.45 -32.08
N LEU A 11 12.52 17.65 -31.90
CA LEU A 11 11.75 17.06 -30.81
C LEU A 11 12.63 16.53 -29.68
N ALA A 12 12.97 17.40 -28.73
CA ALA A 12 13.04 16.97 -27.35
C ALA A 12 11.58 16.71 -26.88
N LEU A 13 10.94 15.69 -27.47
CA LEU A 13 9.98 14.88 -26.74
C LEU A 13 10.84 14.15 -25.71
N THR A 14 11.06 14.82 -24.58
CA THR A 14 11.37 14.11 -23.37
C THR A 14 10.32 13.00 -23.26
N PRO A 15 10.73 11.72 -23.17
CA PRO A 15 9.76 10.68 -22.85
C PRO A 15 9.01 11.14 -21.60
N ALA A 16 7.69 11.09 -21.71
CA ALA A 16 6.75 11.37 -20.64
C ALA A 16 7.28 10.83 -19.31
N GLY A 17 7.24 11.68 -18.28
CA GLY A 17 7.54 11.29 -16.92
C GLY A 17 9.04 11.20 -16.65
N VAL A 18 9.71 12.35 -16.64
CA VAL A 18 10.64 12.60 -15.54
C VAL A 18 9.77 12.57 -14.28
N TRP A 19 9.55 11.38 -13.73
CA TRP A 19 9.24 11.20 -12.32
C TRP A 19 10.51 11.65 -11.59
N ALA A 20 10.75 12.97 -11.59
CA ALA A 20 11.50 13.63 -10.54
C ALA A 20 10.86 13.10 -9.28
N GLY A 21 11.58 12.20 -8.61
CA GLY A 21 11.00 11.24 -7.69
C GLY A 21 10.01 11.96 -6.81
N ASN A 22 8.73 11.62 -6.95
CA ASN A 22 7.81 11.87 -5.85
C ASN A 22 8.57 11.32 -4.64
N PRO A 23 8.89 12.15 -3.63
CA PRO A 23 9.50 11.61 -2.43
C PRO A 23 8.61 10.44 -2.05
N ALA A 24 9.23 9.28 -1.80
CA ALA A 24 8.48 8.14 -1.29
C ALA A 24 7.55 8.68 -0.19
N PRO A 25 6.27 8.28 -0.14
CA PRO A 25 5.19 9.10 0.43
C PRO A 25 5.29 9.30 1.95
N TYR A 26 6.44 9.06 2.55
CA TYR A 26 6.81 9.24 3.94
C TYR A 26 6.91 10.71 4.37
N THR A 27 6.38 11.66 3.59
CA THR A 27 6.37 13.08 3.96
C THR A 27 5.11 13.45 4.73
N ASP A 28 5.20 14.47 5.58
CA ASP A 28 4.03 15.02 6.29
C ASP A 28 2.93 15.50 5.33
N ASP A 29 3.33 16.09 4.19
CA ASP A 29 2.39 16.54 3.15
C ASP A 29 1.60 15.37 2.55
N ALA A 30 2.29 14.27 2.23
CA ALA A 30 1.64 13.05 1.73
C ALA A 30 0.67 12.47 2.76
N LEU A 31 1.10 12.41 4.02
CA LEU A 31 0.27 11.96 5.14
C LEU A 31 -0.99 12.83 5.30
N GLN A 32 -0.85 14.15 5.27
CA GLN A 32 -1.98 15.08 5.38
C GLN A 32 -2.96 14.93 4.21
N LYS A 33 -2.46 14.79 2.98
CA LYS A 33 -3.29 14.56 1.78
C LYS A 33 -4.08 13.25 1.88
N ILE A 34 -3.43 12.16 2.28
CA ILE A 34 -4.08 10.86 2.46
C ILE A 34 -5.11 10.92 3.60
N ASN A 35 -4.77 11.50 4.75
CA ASN A 35 -5.71 11.65 5.87
C ASN A 35 -6.93 12.52 5.48
N LYS A 36 -6.73 13.57 4.69
CA LYS A 36 -7.82 14.39 4.14
C LYS A 36 -8.70 13.57 3.19
N ALA A 37 -8.08 12.76 2.32
CA ALA A 37 -8.80 11.89 1.39
C ALA A 37 -9.61 10.81 2.12
N ILE A 38 -9.08 10.20 3.19
CA ILE A 38 -9.80 9.24 4.05
C ILE A 38 -11.06 9.90 4.64
N LYS A 39 -10.90 11.07 5.26
CA LYS A 39 -12.04 11.81 5.86
C LYS A 39 -13.11 12.20 4.84
N GLY A 40 -12.72 12.41 3.59
CA GLY A 40 -13.61 12.79 2.49
C GLY A 40 -14.12 11.63 1.63
N THR A 41 -13.73 10.38 1.94
CA THR A 41 -14.12 9.20 1.18
C THR A 41 -14.87 8.25 2.11
N PRO A 42 -16.21 8.19 2.01
CA PRO A 42 -16.99 7.26 2.81
C PRO A 42 -16.62 5.83 2.42
N MET A 43 -16.47 4.97 3.42
CA MET A 43 -16.34 3.54 3.20
C MET A 43 -17.74 2.93 3.14
N THR A 44 -18.01 2.14 2.10
CA THR A 44 -19.25 1.37 2.04
C THR A 44 -19.12 0.20 3.03
N GLU A 45 -20.00 0.16 4.03
CA GLU A 45 -20.07 -0.98 4.93
C GLU A 45 -20.70 -2.17 4.18
N PRO A 46 -20.04 -3.35 4.17
CA PRO A 46 -20.62 -4.52 3.55
C PRO A 46 -21.82 -5.02 4.35
N VAL A 47 -22.90 -5.38 3.65
CA VAL A 47 -24.05 -6.07 4.28
C VAL A 47 -23.67 -7.51 4.64
N PRO A 48 -24.33 -8.15 5.64
CA PRO A 48 -23.95 -9.47 6.14
C PRO A 48 -23.84 -10.58 5.07
N GLU A 49 -24.60 -10.46 3.99
CA GLU A 49 -24.65 -11.43 2.88
C GLU A 49 -23.53 -11.24 1.84
N THR A 50 -22.71 -10.19 1.98
CA THR A 50 -21.62 -9.91 1.04
C THR A 50 -20.57 -11.01 1.12
N ALA A 51 -20.20 -11.59 -0.03
CA ALA A 51 -19.15 -12.59 -0.10
C ALA A 51 -17.83 -12.01 0.42
N LYS A 52 -17.08 -12.77 1.22
CA LYS A 52 -15.81 -12.34 1.82
C LYS A 52 -14.82 -11.83 0.77
N GLU A 53 -14.75 -12.49 -0.37
CA GLU A 53 -13.92 -12.09 -1.50
C GLU A 53 -14.27 -10.68 -2.00
N ASP A 54 -15.56 -10.34 -2.04
CA ASP A 54 -16.03 -9.04 -2.48
C ASP A 54 -15.80 -7.95 -1.43
N VAL A 55 -15.88 -8.29 -0.13
CA VAL A 55 -15.46 -7.38 0.95
C VAL A 55 -13.99 -6.99 0.78
N HIS A 56 -13.11 -7.96 0.52
CA HIS A 56 -11.69 -7.69 0.31
C HIS A 56 -11.43 -6.86 -0.96
N ARG A 57 -12.13 -7.15 -2.07
CA ARG A 57 -12.09 -6.31 -3.27
C ARG A 57 -12.55 -4.88 -3.00
N GLN A 58 -13.62 -4.70 -2.24
CA GLN A 58 -14.11 -3.37 -1.84
C GLN A 58 -13.07 -2.61 -1.01
N ASN A 59 -12.38 -3.28 -0.09
CA ASN A 59 -11.30 -2.66 0.69
C ASN A 59 -10.15 -2.19 -0.22
N VAL A 60 -9.68 -3.03 -1.15
CA VAL A 60 -8.62 -2.65 -2.09
C VAL A 60 -9.06 -1.48 -2.99
N ALA A 61 -10.31 -1.50 -3.47
CA ALA A 61 -10.87 -0.41 -4.26
C ALA A 61 -10.95 0.90 -3.46
N TYR A 62 -11.41 0.83 -2.21
CA TYR A 62 -11.48 1.97 -1.30
C TYR A 62 -10.10 2.63 -1.10
N PHE A 63 -9.06 1.84 -0.79
CA PHE A 63 -7.73 2.40 -0.60
C PHE A 63 -7.14 2.95 -1.91
N SER A 64 -7.42 2.30 -3.04
CA SER A 64 -7.02 2.82 -4.35
C SER A 64 -7.66 4.19 -4.64
N GLU A 65 -8.93 4.36 -4.31
CA GLU A 65 -9.63 5.65 -4.44
C GLU A 65 -9.06 6.72 -3.49
N VAL A 66 -8.86 6.37 -2.21
CA VAL A 66 -8.28 7.27 -1.20
C VAL A 66 -6.91 7.79 -1.64
N PHE A 67 -6.01 6.90 -2.06
CA PHE A 67 -4.69 7.29 -2.54
C PHE A 67 -4.80 8.12 -3.82
N GLY A 68 -5.68 7.73 -4.76
CA GLY A 68 -5.93 8.47 -5.98
C GLY A 68 -6.37 9.92 -5.73
N LYS A 69 -7.32 10.14 -4.81
CA LYS A 69 -7.77 11.47 -4.39
C LYS A 69 -6.67 12.30 -3.71
N ALA A 70 -5.71 11.63 -3.07
CA ALA A 70 -4.54 12.26 -2.48
C ALA A 70 -3.41 12.56 -3.49
N GLY A 71 -3.56 12.13 -4.75
CA GLY A 71 -2.56 12.29 -5.81
C GLY A 71 -1.49 11.19 -5.85
N TYR A 72 -1.76 10.04 -5.22
CA TYR A 72 -0.86 8.89 -5.14
C TYR A 72 -1.51 7.65 -5.75
N SER A 73 -0.69 6.67 -6.10
CA SER A 73 -1.15 5.33 -6.47
C SER A 73 -0.94 4.38 -5.30
N PHE A 74 -1.99 3.67 -4.89
CA PHE A 74 -1.92 2.75 -3.75
C PHE A 74 -0.94 1.60 -4.02
N THR A 75 -1.02 1.00 -5.21
CA THR A 75 -0.15 -0.12 -5.61
C THR A 75 1.30 0.31 -5.83
N ASP A 76 1.53 1.48 -6.43
CA ASP A 76 2.90 2.00 -6.60
C ASP A 76 3.51 2.39 -5.24
N THR A 77 2.69 2.85 -4.31
CA THR A 77 3.14 3.13 -2.94
C THR A 77 3.59 1.84 -2.24
N ILE A 78 2.82 0.76 -2.34
CA ILE A 78 3.20 -0.56 -1.81
C ILE A 78 4.53 -1.02 -2.42
N ASP A 79 4.62 -1.00 -3.75
CA ASP A 79 5.83 -1.41 -4.47
C ASP A 79 7.05 -0.59 -4.04
N ARG A 80 6.89 0.73 -3.90
CA ARG A 80 7.96 1.62 -3.49
C ARG A 80 8.42 1.34 -2.08
N ILE A 81 7.48 1.13 -1.16
CA ILE A 81 7.77 0.75 0.23
C ILE A 81 8.60 -0.53 0.27
N VAL A 82 8.17 -1.55 -0.46
CA VAL A 82 8.86 -2.83 -0.49
C VAL A 82 10.24 -2.71 -1.15
N ASP A 83 10.38 -1.92 -2.20
CA ASP A 83 11.67 -1.62 -2.83
C ASP A 83 12.62 -0.90 -1.86
N ASP A 84 12.14 0.12 -1.15
CA ASP A 84 12.93 0.83 -0.14
C ASP A 84 13.31 -0.11 1.02
N MET A 85 12.43 -1.01 1.48
CA MET A 85 12.76 -2.01 2.50
C MET A 85 13.89 -2.95 2.05
N LYS A 86 13.90 -3.36 0.78
CA LYS A 86 14.91 -4.25 0.19
C LYS A 86 16.24 -3.55 -0.02
N ASN A 87 16.20 -2.36 -0.60
CA ASN A 87 17.34 -1.76 -1.27
C ASN A 87 17.82 -0.47 -0.61
N ASN A 88 16.98 0.20 0.19
CA ASN A 88 17.30 1.47 0.84
C ASN A 88 16.59 1.68 2.19
N PRO A 89 16.77 0.78 3.17
CA PRO A 89 15.99 0.81 4.41
C PRO A 89 16.19 2.10 5.23
N LYS A 90 17.32 2.79 5.05
CA LYS A 90 17.62 4.07 5.72
C LYS A 90 16.75 5.25 5.23
N ALA A 91 16.07 5.11 4.10
CA ALA A 91 15.15 6.13 3.60
C ALA A 91 13.76 6.06 4.22
N ILE A 92 13.46 4.98 4.96
CA ILE A 92 12.17 4.80 5.65
C ILE A 92 12.27 5.51 7.01
N PRO A 93 11.40 6.51 7.29
CA PRO A 93 11.41 7.18 8.57
C PRO A 93 10.97 6.25 9.70
N GLU A 94 11.56 6.41 10.89
CA GLU A 94 11.24 5.60 12.07
C GLU A 94 9.93 6.05 12.78
N ASP A 95 9.37 7.20 12.41
CA ASP A 95 8.18 7.73 13.06
C ASP A 95 6.92 6.92 12.73
N ARG A 96 6.03 6.76 13.72
CA ARG A 96 4.81 5.94 13.64
C ARG A 96 3.67 6.57 12.85
N GLU A 97 3.77 7.84 12.43
CA GLU A 97 2.68 8.55 11.77
C GLU A 97 2.80 8.57 10.25
N THR A 98 3.99 8.27 9.70
CA THR A 98 4.25 8.22 8.26
C THR A 98 3.29 7.35 7.45
N VAL A 99 3.20 7.66 6.14
CA VAL A 99 2.51 6.82 5.16
C VAL A 99 3.09 5.40 5.12
N TYR A 100 4.41 5.24 5.30
CA TYR A 100 5.03 3.91 5.44
C TYR A 100 4.32 3.10 6.53
N ASN A 101 4.23 3.63 7.75
CA ASN A 101 3.64 2.89 8.87
C ASN A 101 2.15 2.64 8.69
N LYS A 102 1.41 3.57 8.06
CA LYS A 102 0.00 3.32 7.71
C LYS A 102 -0.16 2.19 6.71
N VAL A 103 0.62 2.19 5.62
CA VAL A 103 0.55 1.14 4.59
C VAL A 103 1.08 -0.18 5.14
N TYR A 104 2.12 -0.15 5.95
CA TYR A 104 2.66 -1.31 6.67
C TYR A 104 1.59 -1.99 7.53
N VAL A 105 0.93 -1.22 8.42
CA VAL A 105 -0.14 -1.74 9.28
C VAL A 105 -1.34 -2.21 8.44
N LEU A 106 -1.70 -1.46 7.40
CA LEU A 106 -2.79 -1.81 6.52
C LEU A 106 -2.55 -3.14 5.79
N LEU A 107 -1.36 -3.34 5.23
CA LEU A 107 -0.99 -4.59 4.56
C LEU A 107 -1.07 -5.77 5.53
N HIS A 108 -0.64 -5.60 6.79
CA HIS A 108 -0.80 -6.64 7.81
C HIS A 108 -2.26 -6.98 8.09
N ILE A 109 -3.11 -5.96 8.28
CA ILE A 109 -4.54 -6.16 8.53
C ILE A 109 -5.19 -6.88 7.35
N LEU A 110 -4.94 -6.42 6.11
CA LEU A 110 -5.53 -7.03 4.91
C LEU A 110 -5.08 -8.49 4.78
N MET A 111 -3.79 -8.77 4.86
CA MET A 111 -3.29 -10.15 4.76
C MET A 111 -3.83 -11.05 5.87
N TYR A 112 -3.91 -10.56 7.10
CA TYR A 112 -4.49 -11.29 8.22
C TYR A 112 -5.97 -11.65 7.96
N GLN A 113 -6.76 -10.68 7.50
CA GLN A 113 -8.17 -10.92 7.22
C GLN A 113 -8.35 -11.87 6.04
N CYS A 114 -7.50 -11.78 5.02
CA CYS A 114 -7.49 -12.71 3.89
C CYS A 114 -7.18 -14.15 4.33
N ASP A 115 -6.17 -14.33 5.20
CA ASP A 115 -5.86 -15.64 5.78
C ASP A 115 -7.04 -16.18 6.62
N ALA A 116 -7.63 -15.33 7.46
CA ALA A 116 -8.74 -15.70 8.34
C ALA A 116 -10.02 -16.08 7.56
N ASP A 117 -10.29 -15.38 6.46
CA ASP A 117 -11.42 -15.65 5.57
C ASP A 117 -11.09 -16.71 4.49
N GLN A 118 -9.86 -17.24 4.46
CA GLN A 118 -9.37 -18.20 3.46
C GLN A 118 -9.52 -17.70 2.00
N VAL A 119 -9.27 -16.41 1.78
CA VAL A 119 -9.35 -15.76 0.48
C VAL A 119 -7.96 -15.46 -0.07
N ASP A 120 -7.70 -15.83 -1.33
CA ASP A 120 -6.47 -15.42 -2.02
C ASP A 120 -6.58 -13.97 -2.51
N CYS A 121 -6.23 -13.04 -1.63
CA CYS A 121 -6.26 -11.62 -1.95
C CYS A 121 -5.15 -11.15 -2.87
N LEU A 122 -4.11 -11.95 -3.14
CA LEU A 122 -3.03 -11.55 -4.05
C LEU A 122 -3.56 -11.34 -5.47
N GLY A 123 -4.60 -12.09 -5.86
CA GLY A 123 -5.30 -11.94 -7.14
C GLY A 123 -6.02 -10.60 -7.32
N PHE A 124 -6.15 -9.77 -6.28
CA PHE A 124 -6.79 -8.45 -6.38
C PHE A 124 -5.82 -7.35 -6.77
N TYR A 125 -4.53 -7.66 -6.85
CA TYR A 125 -3.47 -6.70 -7.15
C TYR A 125 -2.82 -7.01 -8.50
N PRO A 126 -2.22 -6.00 -9.18
CA PRO A 126 -1.34 -6.25 -10.32
C PRO A 126 -0.21 -7.22 -9.94
N ALA A 127 0.24 -8.04 -10.90
CA ALA A 127 1.21 -9.12 -10.64
C ALA A 127 2.49 -8.63 -9.93
N LYS A 128 3.03 -7.47 -10.32
CA LYS A 128 4.19 -6.86 -9.65
C LYS A 128 3.91 -6.56 -8.17
N THR A 129 2.77 -5.99 -7.87
CA THR A 129 2.36 -5.64 -6.51
C THR A 129 2.04 -6.86 -5.67
N ALA A 130 1.45 -7.90 -6.27
CA ALA A 130 1.28 -9.19 -5.60
C ALA A 130 2.64 -9.77 -5.15
N GLU A 131 3.68 -9.73 -5.98
CA GLU A 131 5.04 -10.15 -5.60
C GLU A 131 5.65 -9.27 -4.51
N SER A 132 5.41 -7.95 -4.55
CA SER A 132 5.82 -7.04 -3.47
C SER A 132 5.16 -7.41 -2.14
N ILE A 133 3.84 -7.66 -2.13
CA ILE A 133 3.07 -8.04 -0.94
C ILE A 133 3.55 -9.40 -0.41
N LYS A 134 3.80 -10.37 -1.29
CA LYS A 134 4.34 -11.67 -0.92
C LYS A 134 5.70 -11.53 -0.22
N TRP A 135 6.62 -10.77 -0.80
CA TRP A 135 7.91 -10.51 -0.17
C TRP A 135 7.76 -9.78 1.16
N PHE A 136 6.88 -8.77 1.23
CA PHE A 136 6.59 -8.05 2.45
C PHE A 136 6.14 -8.98 3.57
N ARG A 137 5.21 -9.89 3.27
CA ARG A 137 4.72 -10.90 4.22
C ARG A 137 5.84 -11.76 4.79
N GLU A 138 6.77 -12.19 3.95
CA GLU A 138 7.89 -13.06 4.34
C GLU A 138 8.97 -12.33 5.15
N ASN A 139 9.10 -11.00 5.01
CA ASN A 139 10.28 -10.26 5.50
C ASN A 139 9.96 -9.15 6.52
N SER A 140 8.69 -8.79 6.70
CA SER A 140 8.25 -7.76 7.66
C SER A 140 8.25 -8.23 9.12
N GLY A 141 8.49 -9.52 9.39
CA GLY A 141 8.46 -10.07 10.74
C GLY A 141 7.05 -10.26 11.31
N PHE A 142 6.00 -10.09 10.49
CA PHE A 142 4.63 -10.38 10.88
C PHE A 142 4.38 -11.86 11.03
N LYS A 143 3.83 -12.22 12.20
CA LYS A 143 3.47 -13.59 12.56
C LYS A 143 1.99 -13.60 12.98
N PRO A 144 1.08 -13.97 12.06
CA PRO A 144 -0.37 -13.96 12.32
C PRO A 144 -0.77 -14.68 13.63
N GLY A 145 -0.03 -15.71 14.03
CA GLY A 145 -0.31 -16.53 15.21
C GLY A 145 0.20 -16.02 16.57
N GLU A 146 1.04 -14.97 16.63
CA GLU A 146 1.55 -14.46 17.91
C GLU A 146 0.59 -13.47 18.59
N HIS A 147 -0.31 -12.80 17.86
CA HIS A 147 -1.31 -11.89 18.43
C HIS A 147 -2.48 -12.58 19.16
N HIS A 148 -2.63 -13.91 19.05
CA HIS A 148 -3.63 -14.67 19.82
C HIS A 148 -3.23 -14.93 21.28
N ARG A 149 -1.97 -14.69 21.68
CA ARG A 149 -1.50 -15.02 23.04
C ARG A 149 -1.70 -13.92 24.08
N GLU A 150 -1.92 -12.67 23.69
CA GLU A 150 -2.03 -11.58 24.68
C GLU A 150 -3.45 -11.41 25.23
N ASN A 151 -4.51 -11.68 24.45
CA ASN A 151 -5.88 -11.57 24.96
C ASN A 151 -6.34 -12.75 25.84
N ASN A 152 -5.66 -13.90 25.78
CA ASN A 152 -5.98 -15.05 26.65
C ASN A 152 -5.19 -15.10 27.96
N ARG A 153 -4.24 -14.17 28.19
CA ARG A 153 -3.50 -14.09 29.47
C ARG A 153 -4.10 -13.11 30.48
N ALA A 154 -4.95 -12.18 30.05
CA ALA A 154 -5.62 -11.22 30.93
C ALA A 154 -6.96 -11.72 31.53
N GLY A 155 -7.44 -12.90 31.13
CA GLY A 155 -8.71 -13.49 31.59
C GLY A 155 -8.59 -14.57 32.68
N GLY A 156 -7.41 -14.80 33.24
CA GLY A 156 -7.16 -15.84 34.23
C GLY A 156 -6.88 -15.26 35.61
N GLY A 157 -7.93 -14.80 36.30
CA GLY A 157 -7.74 -14.16 37.61
C GLY A 157 -9.01 -13.92 38.41
N LEU A 158 -10.04 -14.75 38.29
CA LEU A 158 -11.00 -14.93 39.39
C LEU A 158 -10.40 -15.97 40.33
N LYS A 159 -9.71 -15.47 41.36
CA LYS A 159 -9.47 -16.24 42.58
C LYS A 159 -10.63 -15.92 43.52
N ASP A 160 -11.32 -17.00 43.90
CA ASP A 160 -12.15 -17.27 45.07
C ASP A 160 -13.19 -16.23 45.49
#